data_AF-A0A822D270-F1
#
_entry.id   AF-A0A822D270-F1
#
_cell.length_a   1.000
_cell.length_b   1.000
_cell.length_c   1.000
_cell.angle_alpha   90.00
_cell.angle_beta   90.00
_cell.angle_gamma   90.00
#
_symmetry.space_group_name_H-M   'P 1'
#
loop_
_entity.id
_entity.type
_entity.pdbx_description
1 polymer ?
#
loop_
_entity_poly.entity_id
_entity_poly.type
_entity_poly.pdbx_seq_one_letter_code
_entity_poly.pdbx_strand_id
1 'polypeptide(L)' 'PGFQQMIVGRKRWYLSVEKPFFDPNETTTEWAIEKRFKQKQPFLYECTLHPGDIIFFPNLWWHATLNLDFSIFISTFLSL' A
#
# COMPACT_ATOMS: atom_id res chain seq x y z
N PRO A 1 14.32 1.13 1.57
CA PRO A 1 13.45 0.74 0.44
C PRO A 1 13.18 -0.75 0.55
N GLY A 2 12.31 -1.30 -0.27
CA GLY A 2 12.07 -2.72 -0.16
C GLY A 2 11.24 -3.30 -1.29
N PHE A 3 11.06 -4.61 -1.19
CA PHE A 3 10.21 -5.37 -2.07
C PHE A 3 9.12 -6.04 -1.26
N GLN A 4 7.95 -6.19 -1.85
CA GLN A 4 6.94 -7.10 -1.34
C GLN A 4 6.55 -8.10 -2.42
N GLN A 5 6.70 -9.39 -2.11
CA GLN A 5 6.27 -10.50 -2.95
C GLN A 5 4.97 -11.08 -2.39
N MET A 6 3.99 -11.28 -3.26
CA MET A 6 2.72 -11.91 -2.90
C MET A 6 2.80 -13.44 -3.08
N ILE A 7 2.34 -14.21 -2.08
CA ILE A 7 2.35 -15.68 -2.10
C ILE A 7 0.93 -16.25 -2.21
N VAL A 8 -0.01 -15.77 -1.41
CA VAL A 8 -1.42 -16.22 -1.41
C VAL A 8 -2.33 -15.01 -1.26
N GLY A 9 -3.47 -15.00 -1.97
CA GLY A 9 -4.46 -13.91 -1.92
C GLY A 9 -4.04 -12.70 -2.75
N ARG A 10 -4.70 -11.57 -2.52
CA ARG A 10 -4.39 -10.31 -3.21
C ARG A 10 -4.23 -9.16 -2.23
N LYS A 11 -3.33 -8.24 -2.57
CA LYS A 11 -3.10 -7.02 -1.79
C LYS A 11 -3.10 -5.80 -2.68
N ARG A 12 -3.91 -4.80 -2.31
CA ARG A 12 -3.92 -3.48 -2.92
C ARG A 12 -2.85 -2.60 -2.28
N TRP A 13 -2.07 -1.94 -3.12
CA TRP A 13 -1.05 -0.97 -2.73
C TRP A 13 -1.44 0.42 -3.19
N TYR A 14 -1.12 1.40 -2.35
CA TYR A 14 -1.23 2.82 -2.62
C TYR A 14 0.14 3.42 -2.31
N LEU A 15 0.75 4.15 -3.25
CA LEU A 15 2.03 4.83 -3.05
C LEU A 15 1.97 6.30 -3.45
N SER A 16 2.68 7.13 -2.71
CA SER A 16 2.82 8.56 -3.00
C SER A 16 4.18 9.08 -2.57
N VAL A 17 4.72 10.01 -3.35
CA VAL A 17 5.90 10.80 -2.96
C VAL A 17 5.51 11.82 -1.88
N GLU A 18 4.35 12.45 -2.06
CA GLU A 18 3.83 13.47 -1.15
C GLU A 18 3.02 12.83 -0.03
N LYS A 19 2.97 13.48 1.14
CA LYS A 19 2.22 12.99 2.29
C LYS A 19 0.71 12.99 1.98
N PRO A 20 0.04 11.82 1.98
CA PRO A 20 -1.40 11.77 1.81
C PRO A 20 -2.11 12.29 3.07
N PHE A 21 -3.38 12.68 2.91
CA PHE A 21 -4.22 12.99 4.05
C PHE A 21 -4.81 11.68 4.61
N PHE A 22 -4.53 11.40 5.89
CA PHE A 22 -5.08 10.27 6.64
C PHE A 22 -5.06 10.58 8.16
N ASP A 23 -5.95 9.93 8.91
CA ASP A 23 -5.93 9.90 10.37
C ASP A 23 -5.06 8.72 10.84
N PRO A 24 -4.00 8.93 11.63
CA PRO A 24 -3.14 7.83 12.11
C PRO A 24 -3.86 6.76 12.93
N ASN A 25 -5.05 7.04 13.48
CA ASN A 25 -5.83 6.10 14.27
C ASN A 25 -6.87 5.32 13.46
N GLU A 26 -7.00 5.60 12.16
CA GLU A 26 -7.93 4.89 11.29
C GLU A 26 -7.30 3.68 10.60
N THR A 27 -8.14 2.72 10.25
CA THR A 27 -7.68 1.57 9.47
C THR A 27 -7.50 1.93 7.99
N THR A 28 -6.58 1.24 7.30
CA THR A 28 -6.44 1.41 5.84
C THR A 28 -7.74 1.13 5.10
N THR A 29 -8.59 0.23 5.61
CA THR A 29 -9.90 -0.08 5.04
C THR A 29 -10.82 1.14 5.04
N GLU A 30 -11.01 1.77 6.20
CA GLU A 30 -11.84 2.97 6.35
C GLU A 30 -11.30 4.13 5.49
N TRP A 31 -9.98 4.32 5.51
CA TRP A 31 -9.34 5.32 4.67
C TRP A 31 -9.58 5.08 3.17
N ALA A 32 -9.33 3.85 2.69
CA ALA A 32 -9.34 3.52 1.27
C ALA A 32 -10.75 3.51 0.65
N ILE A 33 -11.76 3.11 1.44
CA ILE A 33 -13.13 2.96 0.95
C ILE A 33 -13.90 4.28 1.06
N GLU A 34 -13.74 5.01 2.17
CA GLU A 34 -14.64 6.12 2.47
C GLU A 34 -13.94 7.48 2.49
N LYS A 35 -12.84 7.60 3.22
CA LYS A 35 -12.32 8.92 3.59
C LYS A 35 -11.39 9.51 2.55
N ARG A 36 -10.64 8.69 1.80
CA ARG A 36 -9.72 9.19 0.78
C ARG A 36 -10.42 9.99 -0.33
N PHE A 37 -11.70 9.72 -0.58
CA PHE A 37 -12.50 10.43 -1.58
C PHE A 37 -13.17 11.70 -1.05
N LYS A 38 -13.24 11.86 0.28
CA LYS A 38 -13.82 13.03 0.93
C LYS A 38 -12.85 14.21 0.99
N GLN A 39 -11.57 13.97 0.74
CA GLN A 39 -10.51 14.98 0.81
C GLN A 39 -9.58 14.89 -0.38
N LYS A 40 -8.97 16.02 -0.76
CA LYS A 40 -8.01 16.05 -1.85
C LYS A 40 -6.75 15.28 -1.44
N GLN A 41 -6.45 14.22 -2.17
CA GLN A 41 -5.24 13.43 -2.01
C GLN A 41 -4.16 13.90 -3.01
N PRO A 42 -2.87 13.70 -2.69
CA PRO A 42 -1.83 13.78 -3.71
C PRO A 42 -2.02 12.67 -4.76
N PHE A 43 -1.21 12.71 -5.81
CA PHE A 43 -1.24 11.65 -6.81
C PHE A 43 -0.86 10.30 -6.18
N LEU A 44 -1.75 9.31 -6.31
CA LEU A 44 -1.54 7.96 -5.80
C LEU A 44 -1.23 7.01 -6.95
N TYR A 45 -0.09 6.33 -6.86
CA TYR A 45 0.17 5.13 -7.66
C TYR A 45 -0.54 3.96 -7.01
N GLU A 46 -1.42 3.30 -7.75
CA GLU A 46 -2.21 2.18 -7.24
C GLU A 46 -2.00 0.93 -8.08
N CYS A 47 -1.84 -0.21 -7.41
CA CYS A 47 -1.82 -1.51 -8.06
C CYS A 47 -2.37 -2.59 -7.13
N THR A 48 -2.83 -3.70 -7.71
CA THR A 48 -3.21 -4.90 -6.97
C THR A 48 -2.22 -6.00 -7.29
N LEU A 49 -1.56 -6.53 -6.27
CA LEU A 49 -0.65 -7.66 -6.40
C LEU A 49 -1.43 -8.97 -6.26
N HIS A 50 -1.15 -9.90 -7.16
CA HIS A 50 -1.62 -11.28 -7.19
C HIS A 50 -0.47 -12.23 -6.83
N PRO A 51 -0.74 -13.51 -6.50
CA PRO A 51 0.30 -14.48 -6.22
C PRO A 51 1.37 -14.54 -7.34
N GLY A 52 2.63 -14.39 -6.96
CA GLY A 52 3.76 -14.30 -7.90
C GLY A 52 4.20 -12.87 -8.24
N ASP A 53 3.34 -11.87 -8.03
CA ASP A 53 3.70 -10.46 -8.25
C ASP A 53 4.68 -9.97 -7.18
N ILE A 54 5.54 -9.04 -7.61
CA ILE A 54 6.50 -8.34 -6.76
C ILE A 54 6.35 -6.84 -7.00
N ILE A 55 6.26 -6.06 -5.93
CA ILE A 55 6.36 -4.60 -5.99
C ILE A 55 7.68 -4.15 -5.37
N PHE A 56 8.29 -3.13 -5.95
CA PHE A 56 9.33 -2.32 -5.32
C PHE A 56 8.71 -1.07 -4.71
N PHE A 57 8.98 -0.79 -3.44
CA PHE A 57 8.62 0.47 -2.78
C PHE A 57 9.87 1.28 -2.44
N PRO A 58 10.02 2.51 -2.97
CA PRO A 58 11.22 3.32 -2.74
C PRO A 58 11.35 3.82 -1.30
N ASN A 59 12.54 4.35 -1.00
CA ASN A 59 12.82 5.02 0.27
C ASN A 59 11.95 6.26 0.43
N LEU A 60 11.45 6.49 1.66
CA LEU A 60 10.71 7.69 2.07
C LEU A 60 9.38 7.92 1.32
N TRP A 61 8.91 6.95 0.51
CA TRP A 61 7.59 7.02 -0.11
C TRP A 61 6.51 6.62 0.89
N TRP A 62 5.46 7.42 0.94
CA TRP A 62 4.26 7.10 1.68
C TRP A 62 3.58 5.91 1.01
N HIS A 63 3.19 4.93 1.81
CA HIS A 63 2.48 3.77 1.30
C HIS A 63 1.44 3.29 2.29
N ALA A 64 0.33 2.80 1.75
CA ALA A 64 -0.69 2.09 2.49
C ALA A 64 -0.98 0.78 1.76
N THR A 65 -1.37 -0.24 2.52
CA THR A 65 -1.74 -1.53 1.95
C THR A 65 -3.06 -2.04 2.49
N LEU A 66 -3.87 -2.64 1.61
CA LEU A 66 -5.13 -3.25 1.96
C LEU A 66 -5.15 -4.70 1.46
N ASN A 67 -5.28 -5.66 2.38
CA ASN A 67 -5.51 -7.05 2.04
C ASN A 67 -6.93 -7.19 1.49
N LEU A 68 -7.09 -7.69 0.26
CA LEU A 68 -8.40 -7.87 -0.37
C LEU A 68 -8.98 -9.26 -0.05
N ASP A 69 -8.12 -10.20 0.28
CA ASP A 69 -8.45 -11.57 0.68
C ASP A 69 -7.56 -11.99 1.87
N PHE A 70 -7.75 -13.20 2.37
CA PHE A 70 -6.74 -13.86 3.19
C PHE A 70 -5.40 -13.86 2.46
N SER A 71 -4.40 -13.21 3.05
CA SER A 71 -3.17 -12.82 2.33
C SER A 71 -1.91 -13.29 3.05
N ILE A 72 -1.04 -13.96 2.31
CA ILE A 72 0.33 -14.31 2.73
C ILE A 72 1.30 -13.64 1.76
N PHE A 73 2.28 -12.92 2.29
CA PHE A 73 3.28 -12.17 1.52
C PHE A 73 4.59 -12.09 2.31
N ILE A 74 5.69 -11.84 1.63
CA ILE A 74 7.00 -11.57 2.24
C ILE A 74 7.42 -10.15 1.87
N SER A 75 7.82 -9.38 2.88
CA SER A 75 8.44 -8.06 2.71
C SER A 75 9.93 -8.16 3.00
N THR A 76 10.75 -7.66 2.07
CA THR A 76 12.20 -7.54 2.25
C THR A 76 12.56 -6.06 2.34
N PHE A 77 13.16 -5.66 3.45
CA PHE A 77 13.66 -4.31 3.67
C PHE A 77 15.18 -4.31 3.45
N LEU A 78 15.63 -3.38 2.61
CA LEU A 78 17.05 -3.23 2.30
C LEU A 78 17.67 -2.16 3.20
N SER A 79 18.75 -2.54 3.88
CA SER A 79 19.59 -1.66 4.69
C SER A 79 20.67 -1.03 3.79
N LEU A 80 20.33 0.06 3.13
CA LEU A 80 21.32 0.94 2.48
C LEU A 80 21.35 2.26 3.25
#